data_AF-A0A7K0XCY1-F1
#
_entry.id   AF-A0A7K0XCY1-F1
#
_cell.length_a   1.000
_cell.length_b   1.000
_cell.length_c   1.000
_cell.angle_alpha   90.00
_cell.angle_beta   90.00
_cell.angle_gamma   90.00
#
_symmetry.space_group_name_H-M   'P 1'
#
loop_
_entity.id
_entity.type
_entity.pdbx_description
1 polymer ?
#
loop_
_entity_poly.entity_id
_entity_poly.type
_entity_poly.pdbx_seq_one_letter_code
_entity_poly.pdbx_strand_id
1 'polypeptide(L)' 'LVNVHVQRLRSKVEHDPEHPEIVMTVRGVGYKAGVPA' A
#
# COMPACT_ATOMS: atom_id res chain seq x y z
N LEU A 1 12.53 6.95 -3.72
CA LEU A 1 12.24 7.30 -2.31
C LEU A 1 10.82 6.88 -1.91
N VAL A 2 9.78 7.33 -2.63
CA VAL A 2 8.37 7.00 -2.30
C VAL A 2 8.10 5.50 -2.20
N ASN A 3 8.51 4.70 -3.18
CA ASN A 3 8.26 3.24 -3.18
C ASN A 3 8.83 2.54 -1.94
N VAL A 4 10.03 2.94 -1.49
CA VAL A 4 10.67 2.38 -0.29
C VAL A 4 9.87 2.74 0.97
N HIS A 5 9.40 3.97 1.08
CA HIS A 5 8.57 4.38 2.21
C HIS A 5 7.21 3.70 2.20
N VAL A 6 6.61 3.47 1.03
CA VAL A 6 5.36 2.72 0.91
C VAL A 6 5.55 1.25 1.27
N GLN A 7 6.63 0.61 0.85
CA GLN A 7 6.94 -0.76 1.28
C GLN A 7 7.11 -0.87 2.80
N ARG A 8 7.83 0.09 3.42
CA ARG A 8 7.99 0.15 4.89
C ARG A 8 6.69 0.44 5.63
N LEU A 9 5.76 1.16 4.99
CA LEU A 9 4.44 1.38 5.54
C LEU A 9 3.64 0.08 5.48
N ARG A 10 3.56 -0.56 4.31
CA ARG A 10 2.84 -1.83 4.10
C ARG A 10 3.31 -2.93 5.04
N SER A 11 4.61 -3.04 5.27
CA SER A 11 5.17 -4.03 6.22
C SER A 11 4.72 -3.84 7.67
N LYS A 12 4.12 -2.70 8.01
CA LYS A 12 3.63 -2.39 9.37
C LYS A 12 2.11 -2.42 9.48
N VAL A 13 1.39 -2.18 8.39
CA VAL A 13 -0.06 -1.96 8.44
C VAL A 13 -0.86 -3.04 7.71
N GLU A 14 -0.29 -3.65 6.67
CA GLU A 14 -0.97 -4.72 5.92
C GLU A 14 -0.87 -6.04 6.69
N HIS A 15 -1.90 -6.89 6.53
CA HIS A 15 -1.81 -8.28 6.97
C HIS A 15 -0.82 -9.08 6.12
N ASP A 16 -0.91 -8.91 4.79
CA ASP A 16 0.05 -9.42 3.81
C ASP A 16 0.56 -8.27 2.93
N PRO A 17 1.82 -7.81 3.10
CA PRO A 17 2.39 -6.72 2.32
C PRO A 17 2.48 -6.99 0.80
N GLU A 18 2.49 -8.26 0.37
CA GLU A 18 2.52 -8.65 -1.04
C GLU A 18 1.13 -8.59 -1.68
N HIS A 19 0.07 -8.71 -0.87
CA HIS A 19 -1.33 -8.54 -1.28
C HIS A 19 -1.99 -7.38 -0.51
N PRO A 20 -1.58 -6.13 -0.78
CA PRO A 20 -1.98 -4.98 0.03
C PRO A 20 -3.46 -4.60 -0.18
N GLU A 21 -4.16 -4.43 0.93
CA GLU A 21 -5.58 -4.01 0.96
C GLU A 21 -5.73 -2.57 1.44
N ILE A 22 -4.87 -2.11 2.35
CA ILE A 22 -4.97 -0.78 2.98
C ILE A 22 -4.32 0.32 2.13
N VAL A 23 -3.16 0.05 1.52
CA VAL A 23 -2.42 1.01 0.68
C VAL A 23 -2.27 0.41 -0.71
N MET A 24 -3.22 0.67 -1.60
CA MET A 24 -3.24 0.09 -2.95
C MET A 24 -2.44 0.94 -3.95
N THR A 25 -1.69 0.29 -4.84
CA THR A 25 -1.03 0.98 -5.96
C THR A 25 -2.02 1.21 -7.10
N VAL A 26 -2.11 2.45 -7.57
CA VAL A 26 -2.79 2.81 -8.81
C VAL A 26 -1.73 3.07 -9.87
N ARG A 27 -1.54 2.12 -10.79
CA ARG A 27 -0.49 2.19 -11.82
C ARG A 27 -0.61 3.47 -12.63
N GLY A 28 0.49 4.20 -12.78
CA GLY A 28 0.55 5.47 -13.51
C GLY A 28 -0.01 6.69 -12.77
N VAL A 29 -0.52 6.53 -11.54
CA VAL A 29 -1.14 7.62 -10.76
C VAL A 29 -0.49 7.79 -9.38
N GLY A 30 -0.36 6.70 -8.62
CA GLY A 30 0.15 6.77 -7.25
C GLY A 30 -0.44 5.70 -6.33
N TYR A 31 -0.91 6.10 -5.15
CA TYR A 31 -1.44 5.22 -4.13
C TYR A 31 -2.79 5.71 -3.63
N LYS A 32 -3.66 4.79 -3.23
CA LYS A 32 -4.96 5.09 -2.61
C LYS A 32 -5.16 4.25 -1.35
N ALA A 33 -5.99 4.75 -0.44
CA ALA A 33 -6.46 3.96 0.68
C ALA A 33 -7.43 2.86 0.20
N GLY A 34 -7.33 1.67 0.81
CA GLY A 34 -8.35 0.64 0.76
C GLY A 34 -9.68 1.15 1.31
N VAL A 35 -10.78 0.61 0.80
CA VAL A 35 -12.10 0.89 1.36
C VAL A 35 -12.37 -0.17 2.43
N PRO A 36 -12.71 0.20 3.67
CA PRO A 36 -13.16 -0.77 4.66
C PRO A 36 -14.46 -1.41 4.17
N ALA A 37 -14.58 -2.74 4.30
CA ALA A 37 -15.84 -3.44 4.13
C ALA A 37 -16.84 -3.10 5.24
#